data_AF-A0A086J1P6-F1
#
_entry.id   AF-A0A086J1P6-F1
#
_cell.length_a   1.000
_cell.length_b   1.000
_cell.length_c   1.000
_cell.angle_alpha   90.00
_cell.angle_beta   90.00
_cell.angle_gamma   90.00
#
_symmetry.space_group_name_H-M   'P 1'
#
loop_
_entity.id
_entity.type
_entity.pdbx_description
1 polymer ?
#
loop_
_entity_poly.entity_id
_entity_poly.type
_entity_poly.pdbx_seq_one_letter_code
_entity_poly.pdbx_strand_id
1 'polypeptide(L)'
;LKNDKIDYKHPKNELLSGAANIFLAIAGITGQEDDILDLVESIENACRLQKLENEHIDYITDKIQLIITSLSYNKNVVVSCGNIDFWIRSSGKEDLFFQIDIIYGFDDKKHGISLYINSGHASLRILQLSSIPAHIKNKYEEIRKICCKEENYMTCAIGQYIERSLEELKNSDAENESYNLSKYKQILDLGHENISKIFLQGRLTDIDCKSFIIKNFIIYSADKNLGLDDPAIRITANILGSVPLNDPATRNSMILSFYFHPTWQTYYPKLGFAQSEHVQKGQLSELELFGVYEYILEQKSARLAVDSLITYIKLETNNYNMFFSLSEYEVSKMLFNIIVEEGKISCFTELRGVFEVYVRPTEKEYVNFIYTTWFIFVCEMSPLPLEITKILYSFIDCYNLHDRSNRLKNYKHCIYIALCVLEEEKSLFCLEGSDTSMDNYKKMVQFLKNAIDK
;
A
#
# COMPACT_ATOMS: atom_id res chain seq x y z
N LEU A 1 30.80 -14.05 -15.44
CA LEU A 1 31.13 -14.39 -16.85
C LEU A 1 32.24 -13.46 -17.35
N LYS A 2 32.98 -13.80 -18.42
CA LYS A 2 34.02 -12.93 -19.02
C LYS A 2 33.41 -12.05 -20.13
N ASN A 3 32.35 -11.31 -19.79
CA ASN A 3 31.70 -10.37 -20.72
C ASN A 3 31.44 -9.07 -19.96
N ASP A 4 32.14 -8.02 -20.35
CA ASP A 4 32.12 -6.71 -19.69
C ASP A 4 30.85 -5.91 -20.01
N LYS A 5 30.00 -6.40 -20.93
CA LYS A 5 28.69 -5.81 -21.24
C LYS A 5 27.59 -6.23 -20.26
N ILE A 6 27.83 -7.26 -19.43
CA ILE A 6 26.85 -7.74 -18.44
C ILE A 6 26.97 -6.89 -17.18
N ASP A 7 25.86 -6.28 -16.78
CA ASP A 7 25.78 -5.49 -15.55
C ASP A 7 25.47 -6.39 -14.34
N TYR A 8 26.31 -6.30 -13.30
CA TYR A 8 26.16 -7.02 -12.04
C TYR A 8 25.95 -6.04 -10.87
N LYS A 9 25.13 -6.42 -9.89
CA LYS A 9 24.94 -5.66 -8.64
C LYS A 9 26.14 -5.80 -7.70
N HIS A 10 26.60 -7.04 -7.57
CA HIS A 10 27.84 -7.41 -6.91
C HIS A 10 28.71 -8.14 -7.93
N PRO A 11 30.00 -7.78 -8.08
CA PRO A 11 30.86 -8.34 -9.11
C PRO A 11 30.72 -9.87 -9.21
N LYS A 12 30.10 -10.34 -10.30
CA LYS A 12 29.93 -11.76 -10.66
C LYS A 12 29.05 -12.62 -9.73
N ASN A 13 28.34 -12.03 -8.75
CA ASN A 13 27.47 -12.78 -7.83
C ASN A 13 25.97 -12.59 -8.11
N GLU A 14 25.55 -11.42 -8.57
CA GLU A 14 24.12 -11.09 -8.80
C GLU A 14 23.99 -10.24 -10.06
N LEU A 15 23.13 -10.67 -10.98
CA LEU A 15 22.81 -9.94 -12.22
C LEU A 15 21.83 -8.81 -11.93
N LEU A 16 22.01 -7.66 -12.57
CA LEU A 16 20.94 -6.65 -12.59
C LEU A 16 19.78 -7.13 -13.47
N SER A 17 18.55 -6.89 -13.02
CA SER A 17 17.33 -7.18 -13.76
C SER A 17 17.25 -6.36 -15.06
N GLY A 18 16.78 -6.99 -16.13
CA GLY A 18 16.59 -6.39 -17.45
C GLY A 18 16.74 -7.45 -18.54
N ALA A 19 15.83 -7.49 -19.51
CA ALA A 19 15.78 -8.56 -20.50
C ALA A 19 17.08 -8.67 -21.31
N ALA A 20 17.59 -7.55 -21.84
CA ALA A 20 18.86 -7.55 -22.57
C ALA A 20 20.01 -8.07 -21.71
N ASN A 21 20.09 -7.63 -20.45
CA ASN A 21 21.14 -8.07 -19.53
C ASN A 21 21.09 -9.58 -19.23
N ILE A 22 19.87 -10.12 -19.06
CA ILE A 22 19.65 -11.55 -18.82
C ILE A 22 20.08 -12.36 -20.05
N PHE A 23 19.68 -11.96 -21.26
CA PHE A 23 20.06 -12.67 -22.47
C PHE A 23 21.57 -12.60 -22.74
N LEU A 24 22.25 -11.46 -22.48
CA LEU A 24 23.72 -11.39 -22.53
C LEU A 24 24.40 -12.38 -21.59
N ALA A 25 23.83 -12.61 -20.40
CA ALA A 25 24.33 -13.63 -19.49
C ALA A 25 24.10 -15.05 -20.03
N ILE A 26 22.95 -15.32 -20.66
CA ILE A 26 22.66 -16.60 -21.33
C ILE A 26 23.66 -16.85 -22.46
N ALA A 27 23.98 -15.86 -23.30
CA ALA A 27 25.03 -15.98 -24.33
C ALA A 27 26.38 -16.36 -23.71
N GLY A 28 26.78 -15.68 -22.63
CA GLY A 28 28.05 -15.98 -21.95
C GLY A 28 28.12 -17.37 -21.31
N ILE A 29 26.97 -17.99 -20.98
CA ILE A 29 26.88 -19.35 -20.42
C ILE A 29 26.83 -20.40 -21.53
N THR A 30 26.06 -20.14 -22.59
CA THR A 30 25.70 -21.13 -23.61
C THR A 30 26.61 -21.10 -24.82
N GLY A 31 27.33 -19.99 -25.05
CA GLY A 31 28.14 -19.75 -26.24
C GLY A 31 27.34 -19.41 -27.50
N GLN A 32 26.00 -19.26 -27.40
CA GLN A 32 25.15 -18.80 -28.50
C GLN A 32 25.15 -17.28 -28.57
N GLU A 33 26.15 -16.71 -29.25
CA GLU A 33 26.31 -15.25 -29.27
C GLU A 33 25.45 -14.57 -30.35
N ASP A 34 25.41 -15.09 -31.58
CA ASP A 34 24.83 -14.37 -32.73
C ASP A 34 23.34 -14.01 -32.54
N ASP A 35 22.46 -15.00 -32.34
CA ASP A 35 21.01 -14.77 -32.18
C ASP A 35 20.66 -13.94 -30.95
N ILE A 36 21.47 -14.07 -29.88
CA ILE A 36 21.27 -13.32 -28.64
C ILE A 36 21.70 -11.87 -28.81
N LEU A 37 22.81 -11.60 -29.51
CA LEU A 37 23.26 -10.25 -29.77
C LEU A 37 22.26 -9.49 -30.67
N ASP A 38 21.68 -10.16 -31.67
CA ASP A 38 20.59 -9.59 -32.48
C ASP A 38 19.38 -9.19 -31.63
N LEU A 39 18.98 -10.06 -30.69
CA LEU A 39 17.88 -9.78 -29.75
C LEU A 39 18.21 -8.58 -28.87
N VAL A 40 19.41 -8.55 -28.29
CA VAL A 40 19.88 -7.45 -27.42
C VAL A 40 19.90 -6.13 -28.18
N GLU A 41 20.41 -6.10 -29.41
CA GLU A 41 20.42 -4.90 -30.26
C GLU A 41 18.99 -4.42 -30.55
N SER A 42 18.06 -5.35 -30.80
CA SER A 42 16.65 -5.03 -31.05
C SER A 42 15.98 -4.42 -29.81
N ILE A 43 16.27 -4.95 -28.61
CA ILE A 43 15.82 -4.41 -27.33
C ILE A 43 16.39 -2.99 -27.10
N GLU A 44 17.69 -2.81 -27.30
CA GLU A 44 18.37 -1.51 -27.13
C GLU A 44 17.82 -0.46 -28.11
N ASN A 45 17.55 -0.84 -29.36
CA ASN A 45 16.93 0.03 -30.36
C ASN A 45 15.50 0.42 -29.97
N ALA A 46 14.69 -0.51 -29.48
CA ALA A 46 13.34 -0.22 -29.00
C ALA A 46 13.36 0.77 -27.82
N CYS A 47 14.29 0.60 -26.88
CA CYS A 47 14.47 1.52 -25.75
C CYS A 47 14.83 2.93 -26.23
N ARG A 48 15.83 3.05 -27.11
CA ARG A 48 16.28 4.33 -27.67
C ARG A 48 15.17 5.10 -28.40
N LEU A 49 14.28 4.39 -29.08
CA LEU A 49 13.15 4.98 -29.81
C LEU A 49 11.92 5.22 -28.92
N GLN A 50 11.92 4.68 -27.70
CA GLN A 50 10.76 4.63 -26.79
C GLN A 50 9.48 4.19 -27.49
N LYS A 51 9.60 3.20 -28.39
CA LYS A 51 8.51 2.76 -29.26
C LYS A 51 8.48 1.23 -29.35
N LEU A 52 7.39 0.65 -28.86
CA LEU A 52 7.05 -0.77 -29.00
C LEU A 52 5.76 -0.87 -29.81
N GLU A 53 5.90 -1.05 -31.12
CA GLU A 53 4.77 -1.46 -31.96
C GLU A 53 4.65 -2.99 -31.95
N ASN A 54 3.47 -3.51 -32.31
CA ASN A 54 3.21 -4.95 -32.32
C ASN A 54 4.28 -5.73 -33.10
N GLU A 55 4.75 -5.21 -34.24
CA GLU A 55 5.81 -5.84 -35.04
C GLU A 55 7.13 -6.01 -34.27
N HIS A 56 7.48 -5.04 -33.40
CA HIS A 56 8.68 -5.15 -32.56
C HIS A 56 8.49 -6.17 -31.44
N ILE A 57 7.30 -6.21 -30.84
CA ILE A 57 6.93 -7.19 -29.80
C ILE A 57 6.96 -8.61 -30.36
N ASP A 58 6.38 -8.81 -31.54
CA ASP A 58 6.36 -10.09 -32.24
C ASP A 58 7.78 -10.54 -32.57
N TYR A 59 8.62 -9.65 -33.11
CA TYR A 59 10.02 -9.96 -33.41
C TYR A 59 10.82 -10.35 -32.17
N ILE A 60 10.70 -9.58 -31.07
CA ILE A 60 11.35 -9.90 -29.79
C ILE A 60 10.88 -11.26 -29.28
N THR A 61 9.57 -11.52 -29.31
CA THR A 61 8.98 -12.78 -28.86
C THR A 61 9.47 -13.95 -29.70
N ASP A 62 9.52 -13.80 -31.02
CA ASP A 62 9.99 -14.83 -31.96
C ASP A 62 11.48 -15.13 -31.78
N LYS A 63 12.32 -14.11 -31.57
CA LYS A 63 13.74 -14.30 -31.27
C LYS A 63 13.94 -15.03 -29.94
N ILE A 64 13.17 -14.68 -28.92
CA ILE A 64 13.19 -15.40 -27.63
C ILE A 64 12.74 -16.86 -27.82
N GLN A 65 11.66 -17.10 -28.57
CA GLN A 65 11.18 -18.45 -28.92
C GLN A 65 12.30 -19.28 -29.57
N LEU A 66 13.02 -18.70 -30.53
CA LEU A 66 14.12 -19.38 -31.23
C LEU A 66 15.26 -19.73 -30.26
N ILE A 67 15.70 -18.77 -29.43
CA ILE A 67 16.77 -18.98 -28.43
C ILE A 67 16.36 -20.06 -27.43
N ILE A 68 15.16 -19.97 -26.84
CA ILE A 68 14.69 -20.95 -25.85
C ILE A 68 14.51 -22.34 -26.47
N THR A 69 13.99 -22.43 -27.70
CA THR A 69 13.85 -23.70 -28.43
C THR A 69 15.21 -24.33 -28.72
N SER A 70 16.22 -23.53 -29.08
CA SER A 70 17.56 -24.03 -29.35
C SER A 70 18.21 -24.60 -28.09
N LEU A 71 18.04 -23.93 -26.94
CA LEU A 71 18.60 -24.32 -25.64
C LEU A 71 17.83 -25.47 -24.97
N SER A 72 16.54 -25.64 -25.27
CA SER A 72 15.70 -26.67 -24.67
C SER A 72 15.96 -28.07 -25.26
N TYR A 73 15.94 -29.11 -24.42
CA TYR A 73 15.89 -30.49 -24.92
C TYR A 73 14.55 -30.82 -25.59
N ASN A 74 13.45 -30.24 -25.10
CA ASN A 74 12.14 -30.36 -25.71
C ASN A 74 11.98 -29.26 -26.77
N LYS A 75 11.98 -29.65 -28.05
CA LYS A 75 11.84 -28.71 -29.17
C LYS A 75 10.41 -28.22 -29.40
N ASN A 76 9.43 -28.76 -28.69
CA ASN A 76 8.02 -28.34 -28.74
C ASN A 76 7.68 -27.33 -27.63
N VAL A 77 8.67 -26.57 -27.16
CA VAL A 77 8.44 -25.44 -26.25
C VAL A 77 7.80 -24.29 -27.01
N VAL A 78 6.87 -23.60 -26.36
CA VAL A 78 6.21 -22.39 -26.87
C VAL A 78 6.46 -21.27 -25.87
N VAL A 79 6.88 -20.13 -26.38
CA VAL A 79 7.16 -18.92 -25.64
C VAL A 79 6.05 -17.92 -25.91
N SER A 80 5.59 -17.26 -24.85
CA SER A 80 4.79 -16.03 -24.97
C SER A 80 5.37 -14.95 -24.08
N CYS A 81 5.38 -13.71 -24.58
CA CYS A 81 5.78 -12.55 -23.81
C CYS A 81 4.56 -11.68 -23.50
N GLY A 82 4.49 -11.13 -22.29
CA GLY A 82 3.38 -10.30 -21.84
C GLY A 82 3.84 -9.12 -20.96
N ASN A 83 3.01 -8.08 -20.87
CA ASN A 83 3.25 -6.89 -20.05
C ASN A 83 4.64 -6.26 -20.32
N ILE A 84 4.89 -5.88 -21.58
CA ILE A 84 6.18 -5.33 -21.99
C ILE A 84 6.26 -3.84 -21.74
N ASP A 85 7.14 -3.45 -20.81
CA ASP A 85 7.35 -2.07 -20.41
C ASP A 85 8.83 -1.67 -20.51
N PHE A 86 9.05 -0.36 -20.73
CA PHE A 86 10.37 0.27 -20.67
C PHE A 86 10.68 0.71 -19.24
N TRP A 87 11.85 0.30 -18.71
CA TRP A 87 12.33 0.83 -17.44
C TRP A 87 13.85 1.03 -17.45
N ILE A 88 14.33 1.73 -16.43
CA ILE A 88 15.74 2.00 -16.19
C ILE A 88 16.27 0.98 -15.18
N ARG A 89 17.33 0.25 -15.55
CA ARG A 89 18.07 -0.64 -14.65
C ARG A 89 18.72 0.16 -13.53
N SER A 90 19.07 -0.49 -12.43
CA SER A 90 19.84 0.14 -11.35
C SER A 90 21.22 0.67 -11.78
N SER A 91 21.73 0.25 -12.95
CA SER A 91 22.94 0.81 -13.58
C SER A 91 22.70 2.15 -14.29
N GLY A 92 21.45 2.61 -14.39
CA GLY A 92 21.06 3.82 -15.13
C GLY A 92 20.81 3.60 -16.63
N LYS A 93 20.97 2.37 -17.13
CA LYS A 93 20.69 2.02 -18.54
C LYS A 93 19.23 1.60 -18.72
N GLU A 94 18.60 2.06 -19.79
CA GLU A 94 17.29 1.57 -20.21
C GLU A 94 17.35 0.09 -20.62
N ASP A 95 16.26 -0.64 -20.39
CA ASP A 95 16.05 -2.03 -20.77
C ASP A 95 14.54 -2.34 -20.83
N LEU A 96 14.19 -3.53 -21.30
CA LEU A 96 12.82 -4.04 -21.28
C LEU A 96 12.57 -4.95 -20.08
N PHE A 97 11.36 -4.82 -19.54
CA PHE A 97 10.87 -5.52 -18.36
C PHE A 97 9.52 -6.12 -18.71
N PHE A 98 9.43 -7.44 -18.62
CA PHE A 98 8.26 -8.19 -19.05
C PHE A 98 8.23 -9.61 -18.51
N GLN A 99 7.09 -10.25 -18.72
CA GLN A 99 6.86 -11.66 -18.44
C GLN A 99 7.24 -12.52 -19.65
N ILE A 100 8.03 -13.57 -19.42
CA ILE A 100 8.35 -14.62 -20.40
C ILE A 100 7.77 -15.94 -19.91
N ASP A 101 6.76 -16.46 -20.58
CA ASP A 101 6.21 -17.78 -20.31
C ASP A 101 6.83 -18.80 -21.25
N ILE A 102 7.41 -19.86 -20.70
CA ILE A 102 7.98 -20.99 -21.43
C ILE A 102 7.09 -22.20 -21.14
N ILE A 103 6.30 -22.59 -22.14
CA ILE A 103 5.25 -23.61 -22.03
C ILE A 103 5.68 -24.85 -22.82
N TYR A 104 5.49 -26.04 -22.27
CA TYR A 104 5.74 -27.31 -22.95
C TYR A 104 4.60 -28.29 -22.70
N GLY A 105 4.39 -29.17 -23.69
CA GLY A 105 3.45 -30.29 -23.60
C GLY A 105 4.15 -31.59 -23.22
N PHE A 106 3.56 -32.36 -22.30
CA PHE A 106 3.92 -33.76 -22.04
C PHE A 106 2.65 -34.53 -21.61
N ASP A 107 2.39 -35.70 -22.20
CA ASP A 107 1.20 -36.53 -21.93
C ASP A 107 -0.14 -35.76 -21.93
N ASP A 108 -0.40 -35.03 -23.03
CA ASP A 108 -1.61 -34.19 -23.23
C ASP A 108 -1.84 -33.10 -22.16
N LYS A 109 -0.82 -32.83 -21.34
CA LYS A 109 -0.84 -31.74 -20.34
C LYS A 109 0.12 -30.64 -20.76
N LYS A 110 -0.31 -29.40 -20.55
CA LYS A 110 0.54 -28.22 -20.66
C LYS A 110 1.13 -27.91 -19.29
N HIS A 111 2.43 -27.71 -19.27
CA HIS A 111 3.20 -27.25 -18.13
C HIS A 111 4.06 -26.08 -18.59
N GLY A 112 4.56 -25.27 -17.66
CA GLY A 112 5.48 -24.22 -18.05
C GLY A 112 6.16 -23.58 -16.87
N ILE A 113 6.98 -22.59 -17.18
CA ILE A 113 7.63 -21.72 -16.22
C ILE A 113 7.43 -20.30 -16.72
N SER A 114 7.15 -19.38 -15.81
CA SER A 114 7.01 -17.95 -16.09
C SER A 114 8.15 -17.20 -15.42
N LEU A 115 8.87 -16.40 -16.18
CA LEU A 115 9.91 -15.50 -15.69
C LEU A 115 9.39 -14.06 -15.78
N TYR A 116 9.16 -13.43 -14.62
CA TYR A 116 8.80 -12.02 -14.54
C TYR A 116 10.06 -11.20 -14.30
N ILE A 117 10.36 -10.30 -15.23
CA ILE A 117 11.52 -9.40 -15.15
C ILE A 117 10.99 -8.03 -14.72
N ASN A 118 11.21 -7.65 -13.47
CA ASN A 118 10.77 -6.38 -12.89
C ASN A 118 11.97 -5.48 -12.56
N SER A 119 11.73 -4.20 -12.32
CA SER A 119 12.79 -3.30 -11.86
C SER A 119 13.37 -3.79 -10.52
N GLY A 120 14.68 -4.02 -10.50
CA GLY A 120 15.45 -4.46 -9.34
C GLY A 120 15.50 -5.97 -9.10
N HIS A 121 14.56 -6.76 -9.61
CA HIS A 121 14.48 -8.20 -9.36
C HIS A 121 13.79 -8.98 -10.50
N ALA A 122 14.12 -10.26 -10.64
CA ALA A 122 13.37 -11.20 -11.49
C ALA A 122 12.80 -12.32 -10.62
N SER A 123 11.58 -12.77 -10.94
CA SER A 123 10.92 -13.87 -10.23
C SER A 123 10.55 -14.99 -11.19
N LEU A 124 10.64 -16.22 -10.69
CA LEU A 124 10.37 -17.44 -11.44
C LEU A 124 9.14 -18.12 -10.83
N ARG A 125 8.16 -18.49 -11.65
CA ARG A 125 6.93 -19.16 -11.23
C ARG A 125 6.70 -20.41 -12.07
N ILE A 126 6.07 -21.43 -11.49
CA ILE A 126 5.69 -22.64 -12.23
C ILE A 126 4.29 -22.43 -12.78
N LEU A 127 4.11 -22.59 -14.10
CA LEU A 127 2.81 -22.53 -14.76
C LEU A 127 2.16 -23.91 -14.72
N GLN A 128 1.14 -24.07 -13.88
CA GLN A 128 0.31 -25.27 -13.86
C GLN A 128 -0.94 -25.04 -14.70
N LEU A 129 -0.83 -25.33 -16.00
CA LEU A 129 -1.88 -25.06 -17.00
C LEU A 129 -2.91 -26.20 -17.15
N SER A 130 -2.78 -27.28 -16.37
CA SER A 130 -3.70 -28.42 -16.41
C SER A 130 -4.60 -28.44 -15.18
N SER A 131 -5.87 -28.83 -15.38
CA SER A 131 -6.82 -29.07 -14.30
C SER A 131 -6.29 -30.15 -13.35
N ILE A 132 -6.69 -30.06 -12.07
CA ILE A 132 -6.34 -31.05 -11.04
C ILE A 132 -6.59 -32.45 -11.58
N PRO A 133 -5.58 -33.35 -11.63
CA PRO A 133 -5.79 -34.71 -12.07
C PRO A 133 -6.94 -35.37 -11.30
N ALA A 134 -7.90 -35.94 -12.01
CA ALA A 134 -9.12 -36.49 -11.40
C ALA A 134 -8.82 -37.50 -10.28
N HIS A 135 -7.74 -38.28 -10.40
CA HIS A 135 -7.31 -39.22 -9.37
C HIS A 135 -6.91 -38.55 -8.04
N ILE A 136 -6.26 -37.37 -8.09
CA ILE A 136 -5.90 -36.59 -6.89
C ILE A 136 -7.17 -36.07 -6.23
N LYS A 137 -8.09 -35.48 -7.02
CA LYS A 137 -9.38 -35.01 -6.52
C LYS A 137 -10.19 -36.14 -5.87
N ASN A 138 -10.25 -37.31 -6.51
CA ASN A 138 -10.94 -38.47 -5.98
C ASN A 138 -10.32 -38.95 -4.66
N LYS A 139 -8.99 -38.92 -4.52
CA LYS A 139 -8.31 -39.27 -3.26
C LYS A 139 -8.66 -38.29 -2.12
N TYR A 140 -8.71 -36.99 -2.40
CA TYR A 140 -9.17 -36.02 -1.42
C TYR A 140 -10.63 -36.24 -1.00
N GLU A 141 -11.51 -36.59 -1.94
CA GLU A 141 -12.91 -36.94 -1.64
C GLU A 141 -13.03 -38.25 -0.84
N GLU A 142 -12.19 -39.25 -1.10
CA GLU A 142 -12.10 -40.46 -0.28
C GLU A 142 -11.72 -40.14 1.17
N ILE A 143 -10.66 -39.33 1.36
CA ILE A 143 -10.22 -38.91 2.70
C ILE A 143 -11.32 -38.12 3.39
N ARG A 144 -11.99 -37.21 2.69
CA ARG A 144 -13.13 -36.45 3.21
C ARG A 144 -14.23 -37.38 3.71
N LYS A 145 -14.62 -38.40 2.93
CA LYS A 145 -15.65 -39.39 3.34
C LYS A 145 -15.23 -40.23 4.54
N ILE A 146 -13.94 -40.50 4.73
CA ILE A 146 -13.41 -41.28 5.85
C ILE A 146 -13.36 -40.42 7.11
N CYS A 147 -12.76 -39.23 7.00
CA CYS A 147 -12.40 -38.39 8.13
C CYS A 147 -13.55 -37.47 8.56
N CYS A 148 -14.42 -37.00 7.66
CA CYS A 148 -15.42 -35.97 7.96
C CYS A 148 -16.83 -36.55 8.23
N LYS A 149 -16.91 -37.70 8.92
CA LYS A 149 -18.19 -38.36 9.22
C LYS A 149 -18.95 -37.76 10.42
N GLU A 150 -18.22 -37.16 11.35
CA GLU A 150 -18.75 -36.54 12.55
C GLU A 150 -18.18 -35.12 12.65
N GLU A 151 -18.97 -34.16 13.15
CA GLU A 151 -18.53 -32.78 13.32
C GLU A 151 -17.75 -32.64 14.64
N ASN A 152 -16.43 -32.61 14.57
CA ASN A 152 -15.55 -32.28 15.68
C ASN A 152 -14.35 -31.45 15.17
N TYR A 153 -13.54 -30.90 16.09
CA TYR A 153 -12.44 -30.02 15.73
C TYR A 153 -11.48 -30.63 14.69
N MET A 154 -11.11 -31.91 14.87
CA MET A 154 -10.15 -32.58 13.98
C MET A 154 -10.74 -32.80 12.58
N THR A 155 -12.02 -33.17 12.50
CA THR A 155 -12.69 -33.38 11.22
C THR A 155 -12.91 -32.07 10.47
N CYS A 156 -13.23 -30.98 11.17
CA CYS A 156 -13.27 -29.64 10.60
C CYS A 156 -11.90 -29.19 10.09
N ALA A 157 -10.83 -29.41 10.86
CA ALA A 157 -9.47 -29.05 10.45
C ALA A 157 -9.00 -29.85 9.21
N ILE A 158 -9.29 -31.16 9.17
CA ILE A 158 -9.01 -32.00 8.00
C ILE A 158 -9.83 -31.53 6.79
N GLY A 159 -11.12 -31.25 6.97
CA GLY A 159 -12.00 -30.75 5.91
C GLY A 159 -11.48 -29.45 5.31
N GLN A 160 -11.09 -28.49 6.14
CA GLN A 160 -10.50 -27.21 5.74
C GLN A 160 -9.16 -27.41 5.00
N TYR A 161 -8.30 -28.31 5.49
CA TYR A 161 -7.04 -28.63 4.81
C TYR A 161 -7.29 -29.19 3.40
N ILE A 162 -8.26 -30.12 3.26
CA ILE A 162 -8.63 -30.70 1.97
C ILE A 162 -9.15 -29.62 1.02
N GLU A 163 -10.03 -28.73 1.48
CA GLU A 163 -10.56 -27.62 0.67
C GLU A 163 -9.43 -26.73 0.17
N ARG A 164 -8.57 -26.32 1.08
CA ARG A 164 -7.41 -25.48 0.78
C ARG A 164 -6.48 -26.12 -0.24
N SER A 165 -6.10 -27.38 -0.03
CA SER A 165 -5.21 -28.08 -0.97
C SER A 165 -5.84 -28.22 -2.35
N LEU A 166 -7.16 -28.42 -2.43
CA LEU A 166 -7.88 -28.45 -3.70
C LEU A 166 -8.00 -27.07 -4.36
N GLU A 167 -7.97 -25.97 -3.61
CA GLU A 167 -7.96 -24.60 -4.13
C GLU A 167 -6.56 -24.21 -4.62
N GLU A 168 -5.52 -24.49 -3.84
CA GLU A 168 -4.11 -24.25 -4.23
C GLU A 168 -3.76 -24.96 -5.54
N LEU A 169 -4.33 -26.14 -5.77
CA LEU A 169 -4.13 -26.91 -7.00
C LEU A 169 -4.95 -26.39 -8.21
N LYS A 170 -5.96 -25.54 -8.01
CA LYS A 170 -6.78 -24.94 -9.09
C LYS A 170 -6.22 -23.62 -9.57
N ASN A 171 -5.71 -22.84 -8.64
CA ASN A 171 -5.34 -21.45 -8.85
C ASN A 171 -3.85 -21.33 -9.16
N SER A 172 -3.49 -20.33 -9.95
CA SER A 172 -2.10 -19.88 -10.06
C SER A 172 -1.59 -19.29 -8.73
N ASP A 173 -0.27 -19.16 -8.57
CA ASP A 173 0.33 -18.54 -7.38
C ASP A 173 -0.21 -17.12 -7.10
N ALA A 174 -0.41 -16.31 -8.15
CA ALA A 174 -0.96 -14.96 -8.03
C ALA A 174 -2.43 -14.93 -7.58
N GLU A 175 -3.24 -15.85 -8.12
CA GLU A 175 -4.64 -16.02 -7.72
C GLU A 175 -4.72 -16.53 -6.27
N ASN A 176 -3.80 -17.39 -5.86
CA ASN A 176 -3.68 -17.85 -4.48
C ASN A 176 -3.30 -16.71 -3.52
N GLU A 177 -2.38 -15.81 -3.87
CA GLU A 177 -2.02 -14.64 -3.06
C GLU A 177 -3.23 -13.72 -2.83
N SER A 178 -3.92 -13.31 -3.90
CA SER A 178 -5.12 -12.45 -3.82
C SER A 178 -6.26 -13.13 -3.06
N TYR A 179 -6.49 -14.41 -3.32
CA TYR A 179 -7.48 -15.21 -2.61
C TYR A 179 -7.18 -15.30 -1.11
N ASN A 180 -5.94 -15.60 -0.74
CA ASN A 180 -5.51 -15.69 0.65
C ASN A 180 -5.70 -14.34 1.38
N LEU A 181 -5.31 -13.22 0.76
CA LEU A 181 -5.50 -11.89 1.34
C LEU A 181 -6.98 -11.61 1.63
N SER A 182 -7.87 -11.96 0.69
CA SER A 182 -9.32 -11.79 0.87
C SER A 182 -9.87 -12.62 2.03
N LYS A 183 -9.38 -13.85 2.23
CA LYS A 183 -9.76 -14.73 3.34
C LYS A 183 -9.25 -14.22 4.68
N TYR A 184 -8.00 -13.75 4.73
CA TYR A 184 -7.47 -13.14 5.94
C TYR A 184 -8.27 -11.89 6.32
N LYS A 185 -8.60 -11.03 5.35
CA LYS A 185 -9.47 -9.88 5.58
C LYS A 185 -10.82 -10.30 6.17
N GLN A 186 -11.51 -11.29 5.59
CA GLN A 186 -12.77 -11.80 6.13
C GLN A 186 -12.63 -12.32 7.57
N ILE A 187 -11.54 -13.01 7.91
CA ILE A 187 -11.31 -13.52 9.27
C ILE A 187 -11.11 -12.37 10.26
N LEU A 188 -10.36 -11.34 9.85
CA LEU A 188 -10.08 -10.18 10.70
C LEU A 188 -11.30 -9.27 10.85
N ASP A 189 -12.12 -9.12 9.80
CA ASP A 189 -13.39 -8.38 9.82
C ASP A 189 -14.42 -9.01 10.79
N LEU A 190 -14.34 -10.32 11.04
CA LEU A 190 -15.16 -11.03 12.04
C LEU A 190 -14.66 -10.84 13.48
N GLY A 191 -13.60 -10.07 13.68
CA GLY A 191 -13.04 -9.72 14.98
C GLY A 191 -11.82 -10.55 15.37
N HIS A 192 -10.94 -9.94 16.18
CA HIS A 192 -9.65 -10.50 16.56
C HIS A 192 -9.73 -11.68 17.54
N GLU A 193 -10.88 -11.93 18.17
CA GLU A 193 -11.12 -13.15 18.96
C GLU A 193 -10.98 -14.42 18.11
N ASN A 194 -11.25 -14.30 16.81
CA ASN A 194 -11.19 -15.39 15.84
C ASN A 194 -9.88 -15.43 15.06
N ILE A 195 -8.87 -14.62 15.43
CA ILE A 195 -7.62 -14.51 14.68
C ILE A 195 -6.89 -15.86 14.53
N SER A 196 -7.10 -16.82 15.43
CA SER A 196 -6.53 -18.17 15.30
C SER A 196 -7.02 -18.92 14.06
N LYS A 197 -8.17 -18.54 13.48
CA LYS A 197 -8.69 -19.11 12.22
C LYS A 197 -7.79 -18.82 11.03
N ILE A 198 -6.86 -17.85 11.11
CA ILE A 198 -5.88 -17.63 10.04
C ILE A 198 -5.04 -18.89 9.79
N PHE A 199 -4.79 -19.72 10.81
CA PHE A 199 -4.04 -20.97 10.66
C PHE A 199 -4.82 -22.07 9.93
N LEU A 200 -6.14 -21.93 9.80
CA LEU A 200 -6.96 -22.80 8.95
C LEU A 200 -6.76 -22.46 7.47
N GLN A 201 -6.30 -21.24 7.18
CA GLN A 201 -5.84 -20.84 5.85
C GLN A 201 -4.37 -21.27 5.64
N GLY A 202 -3.96 -22.40 6.23
CA GLY A 202 -2.65 -23.06 6.08
C GLY A 202 -1.42 -22.19 6.30
N ARG A 203 -0.36 -22.42 5.51
CA ARG A 203 0.93 -21.77 5.71
C ARG A 203 0.91 -20.28 5.32
N LEU A 204 1.25 -19.42 6.28
CA LEU A 204 1.56 -18.00 6.07
C LEU A 204 3.00 -17.87 5.56
N THR A 205 3.21 -18.04 4.26
CA THR A 205 4.53 -17.88 3.62
C THR A 205 4.76 -16.47 3.08
N ASP A 206 3.70 -15.86 2.57
CA ASP A 206 3.75 -14.56 1.92
C ASP A 206 4.01 -13.39 2.90
N ILE A 207 4.87 -12.46 2.48
CA ILE A 207 5.25 -11.29 3.27
C ILE A 207 4.10 -10.28 3.30
N ASP A 208 3.35 -10.13 2.21
CA ASP A 208 2.28 -9.13 2.11
C ASP A 208 1.06 -9.52 2.95
N CYS A 209 0.69 -10.80 2.98
CA CYS A 209 -0.34 -11.31 3.87
C CYS A 209 0.07 -11.13 5.35
N LYS A 210 1.33 -11.39 5.68
CA LYS A 210 1.85 -11.19 7.05
C LYS A 210 1.82 -9.72 7.44
N SER A 211 2.30 -8.82 6.58
CA SER A 211 2.29 -7.38 6.83
C SER A 211 0.86 -6.86 6.98
N PHE A 212 -0.10 -7.37 6.18
CA PHE A 212 -1.51 -7.04 6.30
C PHE A 212 -2.11 -7.45 7.65
N ILE A 213 -1.82 -8.67 8.13
CA ILE A 213 -2.28 -9.16 9.45
C ILE A 213 -1.70 -8.29 10.57
N ILE A 214 -0.41 -7.97 10.49
CA ILE A 214 0.25 -7.08 11.46
C ILE A 214 -0.40 -5.68 11.44
N LYS A 215 -0.58 -5.08 10.26
CA LYS A 215 -1.24 -3.78 10.10
C LYS A 215 -2.62 -3.77 10.76
N ASN A 216 -3.44 -4.76 10.46
CA ASN A 216 -4.78 -4.92 11.02
C ASN A 216 -4.76 -4.96 12.55
N PHE A 217 -3.93 -5.84 13.11
CA PHE A 217 -3.83 -5.99 14.56
C PHE A 217 -3.38 -4.71 15.25
N ILE A 218 -2.35 -4.05 14.73
CA ILE A 218 -1.81 -2.83 15.35
C ILE A 218 -2.87 -1.72 15.36
N ILE A 219 -3.63 -1.58 14.28
CA ILE A 219 -4.69 -0.57 14.22
C ILE A 219 -5.82 -0.93 15.19
N TYR A 220 -6.22 -2.20 15.22
CA TYR A 220 -7.21 -2.70 16.18
C TYR A 220 -6.81 -2.54 17.65
N SER A 221 -5.52 -2.68 17.97
CA SER A 221 -5.04 -2.59 19.35
C SER A 221 -4.73 -1.16 19.81
N ALA A 222 -4.74 -0.19 18.90
CA ALA A 222 -4.33 1.18 19.21
C ALA A 222 -5.27 1.90 20.18
N ASP A 223 -6.57 1.58 20.17
CA ASP A 223 -7.57 2.11 21.10
C ASP A 223 -8.04 1.06 22.14
N LYS A 224 -7.34 -0.09 22.23
CA LYS A 224 -7.67 -1.19 23.14
C LYS A 224 -6.57 -1.51 24.14
N ASN A 225 -6.98 -1.74 25.38
CA ASN A 225 -6.10 -2.26 26.43
C ASN A 225 -6.13 -3.79 26.42
N LEU A 226 -5.34 -4.40 25.53
CA LEU A 226 -5.23 -5.86 25.44
C LEU A 226 -4.24 -6.40 26.50
N GLY A 227 -4.58 -7.52 27.13
CA GLY A 227 -3.66 -8.24 28.02
C GLY A 227 -2.55 -8.92 27.22
N LEU A 228 -1.35 -9.07 27.77
CA LEU A 228 -0.21 -9.72 27.08
C LEU A 228 -0.46 -11.20 26.75
N ASP A 229 -1.46 -11.82 27.37
CA ASP A 229 -1.94 -13.16 27.11
C ASP A 229 -2.92 -13.26 25.93
N ASP A 230 -3.32 -12.12 25.35
CA ASP A 230 -4.22 -12.07 24.20
C ASP A 230 -3.66 -12.91 23.03
N PRO A 231 -4.45 -13.85 22.46
CA PRO A 231 -4.02 -14.70 21.36
C PRO A 231 -3.50 -13.91 20.16
N ALA A 232 -4.08 -12.74 19.88
CA ALA A 232 -3.69 -11.90 18.75
C ALA A 232 -2.28 -11.36 18.92
N ILE A 233 -1.91 -10.88 20.13
CA ILE A 233 -0.54 -10.43 20.45
C ILE A 233 0.47 -11.56 20.24
N ARG A 234 0.14 -12.78 20.69
CA ARG A 234 1.03 -13.93 20.54
C ARG A 234 1.23 -14.31 19.07
N ILE A 235 0.16 -14.26 18.29
CA ILE A 235 0.19 -14.60 16.86
C ILE A 235 1.01 -13.58 16.08
N THR A 236 0.77 -12.29 16.29
CA THR A 236 1.53 -11.23 15.62
C THR A 236 2.98 -11.20 16.06
N ALA A 237 3.30 -11.46 17.33
CA ALA A 237 4.68 -11.62 17.79
C ALA A 237 5.39 -12.78 17.07
N ASN A 238 4.71 -13.91 16.86
CA ASN A 238 5.24 -15.04 16.10
C ASN A 238 5.43 -14.69 14.61
N ILE A 239 4.50 -13.94 14.02
CA ILE A 239 4.63 -13.45 12.63
C ILE A 239 5.88 -12.59 12.49
N LEU A 240 6.05 -11.59 13.37
CA LEU A 240 7.23 -10.71 13.40
C LEU A 240 8.53 -11.49 13.61
N GLY A 241 8.52 -12.50 14.49
CA GLY A 241 9.67 -13.38 14.71
C GLY A 241 9.97 -14.34 13.55
N SER A 242 9.04 -14.53 12.61
CA SER A 242 9.18 -15.44 11.47
C SER A 242 9.71 -14.77 10.20
N VAL A 243 9.84 -13.45 10.19
CA VAL A 243 10.22 -12.67 9.00
C VAL A 243 11.63 -12.08 9.15
N PRO A 244 12.39 -11.94 8.05
CA PRO A 244 13.75 -11.39 8.09
C PRO A 244 13.73 -9.86 8.31
N LEU A 245 13.48 -9.41 9.54
CA LEU A 245 13.46 -7.97 9.89
C LEU A 245 14.84 -7.26 9.75
N ASN A 246 15.90 -8.01 9.45
CA ASN A 246 17.18 -7.45 9.03
C ASN A 246 17.13 -6.87 7.60
N ASP A 247 16.24 -7.39 6.74
CA ASP A 247 15.95 -6.81 5.43
C ASP A 247 15.13 -5.51 5.58
N PRO A 248 15.60 -4.35 5.09
CA PRO A 248 14.91 -3.08 5.26
C PRO A 248 13.50 -3.03 4.65
N ALA A 249 13.30 -3.62 3.46
CA ALA A 249 12.00 -3.59 2.79
C ALA A 249 10.95 -4.39 3.56
N THR A 250 11.30 -5.62 3.95
CA THR A 250 10.46 -6.50 4.80
C THR A 250 10.19 -5.85 6.15
N ARG A 251 11.21 -5.24 6.77
CA ARG A 251 11.03 -4.55 8.04
C ARG A 251 10.05 -3.39 7.92
N ASN A 252 10.20 -2.55 6.90
CA ASN A 252 9.35 -1.38 6.69
C ASN A 252 7.88 -1.77 6.47
N SER A 253 7.61 -2.81 5.66
CA SER A 253 6.24 -3.28 5.42
C SER A 253 5.56 -3.80 6.69
N MET A 254 6.33 -4.40 7.62
CA MET A 254 5.79 -4.96 8.86
C MET A 254 5.48 -3.90 9.93
N ILE A 255 6.25 -2.81 10.00
CA ILE A 255 6.20 -1.86 11.12
C ILE A 255 5.53 -0.52 10.79
N LEU A 256 5.07 -0.33 9.55
CA LEU A 256 4.51 0.95 9.10
C LEU A 256 3.32 1.43 9.97
N SER A 257 2.47 0.51 10.41
CA SER A 257 1.34 0.81 11.30
C SER A 257 1.75 1.20 12.72
N PHE A 258 2.97 0.87 13.14
CA PHE A 258 3.42 1.05 14.52
C PHE A 258 3.57 2.54 14.87
N TYR A 259 3.80 3.40 13.88
CA TYR A 259 3.87 4.85 14.05
C TYR A 259 2.54 5.47 14.51
N PHE A 260 1.43 4.74 14.38
CA PHE A 260 0.09 5.19 14.76
C PHE A 260 -0.40 4.56 16.08
N HIS A 261 0.46 3.78 16.74
CA HIS A 261 0.10 3.06 17.97
C HIS A 261 0.90 3.58 19.16
N PRO A 262 0.27 4.13 20.21
CA PRO A 262 0.98 4.84 21.29
C PRO A 262 1.85 3.93 22.17
N THR A 263 1.46 2.67 22.32
CA THR A 263 2.06 1.74 23.29
C THR A 263 2.50 0.41 22.67
N TRP A 264 2.72 0.30 21.37
CA TRP A 264 3.02 -1.01 20.74
C TRP A 264 4.25 -1.71 21.33
N GLN A 265 5.21 -0.95 21.88
CA GLN A 265 6.41 -1.49 22.51
C GLN A 265 6.10 -2.34 23.74
N THR A 266 4.94 -2.14 24.40
CA THR A 266 4.51 -2.99 25.51
C THR A 266 4.19 -4.40 25.02
N TYR A 267 3.62 -4.51 23.81
CA TYR A 267 3.29 -5.78 23.18
C TYR A 267 4.51 -6.45 22.55
N TYR A 268 5.47 -5.67 22.03
CA TYR A 268 6.63 -6.19 21.29
C TYR A 268 7.99 -5.65 21.80
N PRO A 269 8.34 -5.85 23.08
CA PRO A 269 9.57 -5.29 23.65
C PRO A 269 10.84 -5.86 23.01
N LYS A 270 10.77 -7.05 22.40
CA LYS A 270 11.91 -7.73 21.77
C LYS A 270 12.32 -7.14 20.42
N LEU A 271 11.53 -6.23 19.84
CA LEU A 271 11.92 -5.54 18.60
C LEU A 271 13.09 -4.57 18.82
N GLY A 272 13.44 -4.26 20.08
CA GLY A 272 14.69 -3.57 20.41
C GLY A 272 14.69 -2.06 20.14
N PHE A 273 13.53 -1.47 19.85
CA PHE A 273 13.37 -0.02 19.73
C PHE A 273 13.09 0.58 21.11
N ALA A 274 13.85 1.59 21.52
CA ALA A 274 13.47 2.39 22.69
C ALA A 274 12.12 3.11 22.44
N GLN A 275 11.35 3.41 23.49
CA GLN A 275 10.10 4.18 23.35
C GLN A 275 10.29 5.52 22.63
N SER A 276 11.49 6.11 22.73
CA SER A 276 11.91 7.35 22.06
C SER A 276 12.65 7.14 20.74
N GLU A 277 12.99 5.89 20.38
CA GLU A 277 13.68 5.55 19.14
C GLU A 277 12.66 5.07 18.12
N HIS A 278 12.19 5.98 17.28
CA HIS A 278 11.35 5.60 16.15
C HIS A 278 12.20 4.99 15.03
N VAL A 279 11.56 4.08 14.29
CA VAL A 279 12.09 3.43 13.09
C VAL A 279 12.66 4.52 12.17
N GLN A 280 13.92 4.33 11.74
CA GLN A 280 14.79 5.39 11.21
C GLN A 280 14.12 6.32 10.16
N LYS A 281 14.37 7.61 10.36
CA LYS A 281 13.76 8.82 9.76
C LYS A 281 13.83 8.98 8.23
N GLY A 282 14.32 7.99 7.48
CA GLY A 282 14.81 8.21 6.11
C GLY A 282 14.19 7.35 4.99
N GLN A 283 13.21 6.49 5.25
CA GLN A 283 12.81 5.46 4.27
C GLN A 283 11.32 5.29 4.01
N LEU A 284 10.43 6.08 4.62
CA LEU A 284 9.00 5.94 4.38
C LEU A 284 8.52 6.91 3.32
N SER A 285 7.90 6.38 2.28
CA SER A 285 7.22 7.21 1.29
C SER A 285 5.97 7.84 1.89
N GLU A 286 5.62 9.02 1.39
CA GLU A 286 4.37 9.70 1.74
C GLU A 286 3.15 8.82 1.46
N LEU A 287 3.18 8.10 0.33
CA LEU A 287 2.10 7.21 -0.12
C LEU A 287 1.88 6.03 0.84
N GLU A 288 2.93 5.47 1.41
CA GLU A 288 2.82 4.37 2.38
C GLU A 288 2.13 4.83 3.67
N LEU A 289 2.55 5.98 4.22
CA LEU A 289 1.94 6.54 5.43
C LEU A 289 0.49 6.95 5.20
N PHE A 290 0.21 7.54 4.04
CA PHE A 290 -1.14 7.86 3.58
C PHE A 290 -2.03 6.61 3.60
N GLY A 291 -1.60 5.51 2.97
CA GLY A 291 -2.40 4.28 2.87
C GLY A 291 -2.68 3.62 4.21
N VAL A 292 -1.81 3.80 5.21
CA VAL A 292 -2.09 3.34 6.59
C VAL A 292 -3.10 4.23 7.28
N TYR A 293 -2.96 5.55 7.19
CA TYR A 293 -3.88 6.47 7.85
C TYR A 293 -5.27 6.43 7.22
N GLU A 294 -5.37 6.29 5.90
CA GLU A 294 -6.63 6.04 5.19
C GLU A 294 -7.33 4.78 5.75
N TYR A 295 -6.60 3.68 5.92
CA TYR A 295 -7.15 2.46 6.52
C TYR A 295 -7.62 2.64 7.98
N ILE A 296 -6.99 3.55 8.75
CA ILE A 296 -7.45 3.94 10.09
C ILE A 296 -8.78 4.71 10.00
N LEU A 297 -8.89 5.65 9.06
CA LEU A 297 -10.13 6.41 8.83
C LEU A 297 -11.28 5.49 8.38
N GLU A 298 -11.00 4.46 7.59
CA GLU A 298 -12.00 3.44 7.18
C GLU A 298 -12.63 2.68 8.37
N GLN A 299 -11.99 2.67 9.55
CA GLN A 299 -12.56 2.06 10.75
C GLN A 299 -13.72 2.88 11.34
N LYS A 300 -13.94 4.11 10.87
CA LYS A 300 -15.03 5.02 11.30
C LYS A 300 -15.09 5.18 12.83
N SER A 301 -13.92 5.32 13.44
CA SER A 301 -13.75 5.62 14.88
C SER A 301 -12.98 6.93 15.03
N ALA A 302 -13.65 7.96 15.53
CA ALA A 302 -13.10 9.30 15.72
C ALA A 302 -11.94 9.28 16.71
N ARG A 303 -12.09 8.55 17.83
CA ARG A 303 -11.01 8.43 18.83
C ARG A 303 -9.81 7.68 18.26
N LEU A 304 -10.03 6.56 17.58
CA LEU A 304 -8.94 5.83 16.94
C LEU A 304 -8.18 6.72 15.95
N ALA A 305 -8.89 7.38 15.03
CA ALA A 305 -8.27 8.25 14.03
C ALA A 305 -7.47 9.40 14.66
N VAL A 306 -8.07 10.10 15.64
CA VAL A 306 -7.45 11.25 16.31
C VAL A 306 -6.28 10.82 17.19
N ASP A 307 -6.43 9.78 18.00
CA ASP A 307 -5.39 9.30 18.91
C ASP A 307 -4.20 8.73 18.12
N SER A 308 -4.45 8.02 17.01
CA SER A 308 -3.41 7.57 16.08
C SER A 308 -2.67 8.71 15.40
N LEU A 309 -3.39 9.74 14.93
CA LEU A 309 -2.79 10.92 14.32
C LEU A 309 -1.92 11.70 15.33
N ILE A 310 -2.43 11.90 16.54
CA ILE A 310 -1.70 12.56 17.62
C ILE A 310 -0.45 11.76 17.98
N THR A 311 -0.57 10.44 18.07
CA THR A 311 0.56 9.54 18.31
C THR A 311 1.65 9.79 17.26
N TYR A 312 1.29 9.74 15.98
CA TYR A 312 2.24 9.97 14.88
C TYR A 312 2.93 11.35 14.99
N ILE A 313 2.16 12.43 15.20
CA ILE A 313 2.70 13.79 15.24
C ILE A 313 3.69 13.98 16.41
N LYS A 314 3.42 13.34 17.55
CA LYS A 314 4.27 13.37 18.74
C LYS A 314 5.61 12.66 18.57
N LEU A 315 5.76 11.81 17.56
CA LEU A 315 7.03 11.13 17.28
C LEU A 315 8.10 12.08 16.73
N GLU A 316 7.74 13.33 16.39
CA GLU A 316 8.62 14.35 15.78
C GLU A 316 9.33 13.87 14.48
N THR A 317 8.85 12.77 13.91
CA THR A 317 9.29 12.17 12.65
C THR A 317 8.69 12.97 11.52
N ASN A 318 9.44 13.97 11.02
CA ASN A 318 9.09 14.79 9.84
C ASN A 318 7.57 14.92 9.57
N ASN A 319 6.87 15.68 10.42
CA ASN A 319 5.42 15.81 10.39
C ASN A 319 4.88 16.42 9.09
N TYR A 320 5.76 17.02 8.27
CA TYR A 320 5.47 17.49 6.93
C TYR A 320 4.59 16.53 6.12
N ASN A 321 4.94 15.24 6.04
CA ASN A 321 4.18 14.28 5.22
C ASN A 321 2.73 14.15 5.73
N MET A 322 2.53 14.13 7.06
CA MET A 322 1.19 14.00 7.64
C MET A 322 0.36 15.28 7.48
N PHE A 323 0.96 16.45 7.72
CA PHE A 323 0.27 17.72 7.48
C PHE A 323 -0.04 17.94 6.00
N PHE A 324 0.83 17.47 5.11
CA PHE A 324 0.58 17.44 3.68
C PHE A 324 -0.63 16.54 3.39
N SER A 325 -0.64 15.28 3.84
CA SER A 325 -1.77 14.36 3.64
C SER A 325 -3.09 14.91 4.19
N LEU A 326 -3.07 15.50 5.39
CA LEU A 326 -4.25 16.13 6.00
C LEU A 326 -4.75 17.37 5.25
N SER A 327 -3.92 17.97 4.40
CA SER A 327 -4.33 19.09 3.55
C SER A 327 -4.94 18.62 2.22
N GLU A 328 -4.89 17.33 1.92
CA GLU A 328 -5.58 16.75 0.76
C GLU A 328 -7.08 16.57 1.09
N TYR A 329 -7.92 16.82 0.08
CA TYR A 329 -9.38 16.90 0.23
C TYR A 329 -9.97 15.63 0.86
N GLU A 330 -9.65 14.45 0.31
CA GLU A 330 -10.25 13.19 0.73
C GLU A 330 -9.94 12.88 2.20
N VAL A 331 -8.68 12.94 2.60
CA VAL A 331 -8.25 12.63 3.98
C VAL A 331 -8.83 13.62 4.98
N SER A 332 -8.76 14.92 4.65
CA SER A 332 -9.29 15.98 5.51
C SER A 332 -10.80 15.83 5.70
N LYS A 333 -11.53 15.55 4.61
CA LYS A 333 -12.98 15.37 4.63
C LYS A 333 -13.39 14.12 5.38
N MET A 334 -12.70 12.99 5.18
CA MET A 334 -12.94 11.75 5.92
C MET A 334 -12.76 11.95 7.42
N LEU A 335 -11.63 12.52 7.86
CA LEU A 335 -11.39 12.81 9.28
C LEU A 335 -12.46 13.76 9.86
N PHE A 336 -12.77 14.84 9.13
CA PHE A 336 -13.80 15.79 9.52
C PHE A 336 -15.16 15.10 9.72
N ASN A 337 -15.60 14.32 8.73
CA ASN A 337 -16.89 13.63 8.77
C ASN A 337 -16.94 12.65 9.94
N ILE A 338 -15.91 11.83 10.16
CA ILE A 338 -15.89 10.87 11.27
C ILE A 338 -16.03 11.59 12.63
N ILE A 339 -15.29 12.70 12.84
CA ILE A 339 -15.37 13.47 14.09
C ILE A 339 -16.79 14.03 14.31
N VAL A 340 -17.40 14.56 13.25
CA VAL A 340 -18.72 15.20 13.31
C VAL A 340 -19.84 14.17 13.45
N GLU A 341 -19.81 13.09 12.68
CA GLU A 341 -20.81 12.01 12.69
C GLU A 341 -20.88 11.32 14.06
N GLU A 342 -19.75 11.16 14.76
CA GLU A 342 -19.71 10.65 16.13
C GLU A 342 -19.96 11.71 17.21
N GLY A 343 -20.13 12.98 16.84
CA GLY A 343 -20.33 14.09 17.77
C GLY A 343 -19.13 14.37 18.68
N LYS A 344 -17.91 14.00 18.26
CA LYS A 344 -16.67 14.14 19.06
C LYS A 344 -15.98 15.48 18.82
N ILE A 345 -16.72 16.57 18.86
CA ILE A 345 -16.25 17.92 18.47
C ILE A 345 -15.00 18.37 19.24
N SER A 346 -14.84 17.94 20.49
CA SER A 346 -13.64 18.21 21.30
C SER A 346 -12.34 17.73 20.64
N CYS A 347 -12.40 16.74 19.75
CA CYS A 347 -11.24 16.26 18.98
C CYS A 347 -10.63 17.36 18.10
N PHE A 348 -11.42 18.30 17.57
CA PHE A 348 -10.86 19.43 16.81
C PHE A 348 -9.97 20.31 17.69
N THR A 349 -10.41 20.62 18.91
CA THR A 349 -9.63 21.41 19.87
C THR A 349 -8.39 20.65 20.35
N GLU A 350 -8.50 19.33 20.55
CA GLU A 350 -7.37 18.46 20.89
C GLU A 350 -6.31 18.45 19.79
N LEU A 351 -6.73 18.25 18.53
CA LEU A 351 -5.85 18.30 17.36
C LEU A 351 -5.19 19.66 17.22
N ARG A 352 -5.93 20.76 17.41
CA ARG A 352 -5.36 22.11 17.41
C ARG A 352 -4.24 22.26 18.43
N GLY A 353 -4.47 21.84 19.67
CA GLY A 353 -3.46 21.92 20.73
C GLY A 353 -2.19 21.13 20.39
N VAL A 354 -2.34 19.95 19.80
CA VAL A 354 -1.20 19.14 19.35
C VAL A 354 -0.49 19.79 18.16
N PHE A 355 -1.22 20.28 17.16
CA PHE A 355 -0.63 20.95 16.01
C PHE A 355 0.16 22.18 16.44
N GLU A 356 -0.37 23.03 17.33
CA GLU A 356 0.32 24.23 17.83
C GLU A 356 1.63 23.91 18.56
N VAL A 357 1.71 22.78 19.28
CA VAL A 357 2.91 22.36 20.01
C VAL A 357 3.98 21.77 19.08
N TYR A 358 3.59 20.96 18.11
CA TYR A 358 4.52 20.15 17.30
C TYR A 358 4.76 20.67 15.87
N VAL A 359 4.04 21.70 15.43
CA VAL A 359 4.21 22.29 14.09
C VAL A 359 5.53 23.03 13.96
N ARG A 360 6.29 22.74 12.91
CA ARG A 360 7.49 23.52 12.58
C ARG A 360 7.12 24.82 11.86
N PRO A 361 7.98 25.86 11.90
CA PRO A 361 7.73 27.09 11.16
C PRO A 361 7.40 26.88 9.67
N THR A 362 8.03 25.92 9.02
CA THR A 362 7.81 25.54 7.61
C THR A 362 6.47 24.83 7.36
N GLU A 363 5.80 24.35 8.40
CA GLU A 363 4.57 23.54 8.32
C GLU A 363 3.33 24.35 8.73
N LYS A 364 3.50 25.57 9.28
CA LYS A 364 2.39 26.42 9.76
C LYS A 364 1.35 26.73 8.68
N GLU A 365 1.80 26.90 7.44
CA GLU A 365 0.91 27.10 6.30
C GLU A 365 -0.02 25.90 6.09
N TYR A 366 0.50 24.66 6.18
CA TYR A 366 -0.31 23.45 6.02
C TYR A 366 -1.37 23.36 7.12
N VAL A 367 -0.97 23.63 8.37
CA VAL A 367 -1.89 23.62 9.52
C VAL A 367 -3.00 24.65 9.34
N ASN A 368 -2.67 25.89 8.94
CA ASN A 368 -3.69 26.92 8.70
C ASN A 368 -4.63 26.55 7.53
N PHE A 369 -4.08 25.90 6.49
CA PHE A 369 -4.88 25.38 5.39
C PHE A 369 -5.84 24.28 5.86
N ILE A 370 -5.40 23.33 6.70
CA ILE A 370 -6.26 22.29 7.29
C ILE A 370 -7.45 22.92 8.02
N TYR A 371 -7.20 23.89 8.91
CA TYR A 371 -8.27 24.60 9.61
C TYR A 371 -9.25 25.29 8.67
N THR A 372 -8.73 25.92 7.62
CA THR A 372 -9.53 26.56 6.58
C THR A 372 -10.41 25.53 5.85
N THR A 373 -9.88 24.35 5.52
CA THR A 373 -10.66 23.28 4.88
C THR A 373 -11.75 22.73 5.79
N TRP A 374 -11.49 22.52 7.09
CA TRP A 374 -12.52 22.09 8.04
C TRP A 374 -13.63 23.13 8.20
N PHE A 375 -13.29 24.43 8.20
CA PHE A 375 -14.29 25.49 8.18
C PHE A 375 -15.14 25.46 6.90
N ILE A 376 -14.52 25.25 5.74
CA ILE A 376 -15.26 25.09 4.48
C ILE A 376 -16.22 23.89 4.57
N PHE A 377 -15.78 22.76 5.12
CA PHE A 377 -16.60 21.56 5.24
C PHE A 377 -17.78 21.72 6.19
N VAL A 378 -17.62 22.40 7.32
CA VAL A 378 -18.74 22.62 8.25
C VAL A 378 -19.80 23.55 7.65
N CYS A 379 -19.41 24.49 6.79
CA CYS A 379 -20.35 25.33 6.05
C CYS A 379 -21.24 24.56 5.07
N GLU A 380 -20.79 23.39 4.57
CA GLU A 380 -21.61 22.54 3.71
C GLU A 380 -22.72 21.79 4.44
N MET A 381 -22.67 21.76 5.78
CA MET A 381 -23.64 21.03 6.57
C MET A 381 -24.99 21.77 6.62
N SER A 382 -26.08 21.02 6.47
CA SER A 382 -27.43 21.53 6.62
C SER A 382 -28.21 20.65 7.61
N PRO A 383 -28.71 21.21 8.74
CA PRO A 383 -28.56 22.62 9.17
C PRO A 383 -27.12 22.96 9.61
N LEU A 384 -26.76 24.26 9.58
CA LEU A 384 -25.43 24.75 9.96
C LEU A 384 -25.19 24.60 11.48
N PRO A 385 -24.18 23.83 11.92
CA PRO A 385 -23.90 23.66 13.34
C PRO A 385 -23.09 24.83 13.92
N LEU A 386 -23.79 25.87 14.37
CA LEU A 386 -23.22 27.17 14.80
C LEU A 386 -22.04 27.07 15.78
N GLU A 387 -22.09 26.15 16.76
CA GLU A 387 -21.02 26.00 17.76
C GLU A 387 -19.71 25.52 17.12
N ILE A 388 -19.79 24.47 16.30
CA ILE A 388 -18.64 23.90 15.60
C ILE A 388 -18.08 24.92 14.60
N THR A 389 -18.97 25.61 13.88
CA THR A 389 -18.59 26.66 12.91
C THR A 389 -17.77 27.76 13.56
N LYS A 390 -18.17 28.25 14.75
CA LYS A 390 -17.40 29.25 15.51
C LYS A 390 -16.04 28.71 15.94
N ILE A 391 -16.01 27.47 16.46
CA ILE A 391 -14.77 26.83 16.91
C ILE A 391 -13.78 26.76 15.74
N LEU A 392 -14.18 26.18 14.61
CA LEU A 392 -13.30 25.99 13.46
C LEU A 392 -12.86 27.33 12.85
N TYR A 393 -13.75 28.31 12.75
CA TYR A 393 -13.39 29.65 12.28
C TYR A 393 -12.32 30.29 13.18
N SER A 394 -12.41 30.11 14.51
CA SER A 394 -11.44 30.65 15.47
C SER A 394 -10.04 30.01 15.40
N PHE A 395 -9.88 28.92 14.63
CA PHE A 395 -8.60 28.23 14.46
C PHE A 395 -7.79 28.88 13.34
N ILE A 396 -8.44 29.60 12.44
CA ILE A 396 -7.84 30.15 11.23
C ILE A 396 -7.05 31.42 11.56
N ASP A 397 -5.80 31.44 11.13
CA ASP A 397 -5.00 32.65 11.06
C ASP A 397 -5.27 33.38 9.74
N CYS A 398 -6.20 34.33 9.78
CA CYS A 398 -6.60 35.11 8.60
C CYS A 398 -5.47 35.99 8.03
N TYR A 399 -4.37 36.21 8.76
CA TYR A 399 -3.22 36.99 8.26
C TYR A 399 -2.25 36.12 7.46
N ASN A 400 -2.31 34.79 7.64
CA ASN A 400 -1.46 33.81 6.98
C ASN A 400 -2.26 32.88 6.04
N LEU A 401 -3.23 33.45 5.32
CA LEU A 401 -3.98 32.75 4.28
C LEU A 401 -3.15 32.71 3.00
N HIS A 402 -2.48 31.58 2.76
CA HIS A 402 -1.66 31.39 1.57
C HIS A 402 -2.49 30.87 0.39
N ASP A 403 -2.23 31.43 -0.79
CA ASP A 403 -2.89 31.03 -2.02
C ASP A 403 -2.36 29.68 -2.53
N ARG A 404 -3.08 28.61 -2.16
CA ARG A 404 -2.93 27.26 -2.72
C ARG A 404 -4.02 26.97 -3.76
N SER A 405 -4.28 27.92 -4.66
CA SER A 405 -5.26 27.84 -5.76
C SER A 405 -5.35 26.46 -6.44
N ASN A 406 -4.23 25.79 -6.72
CA ASN A 406 -4.25 24.45 -7.32
C ASN A 406 -4.96 23.39 -6.45
N ARG A 407 -4.83 23.45 -5.12
CA ARG A 407 -5.50 22.53 -4.18
C ARG A 407 -6.95 22.91 -3.95
N LEU A 408 -7.26 24.21 -3.95
CA LEU A 408 -8.61 24.74 -3.77
C LEU A 408 -9.54 24.45 -4.94
N LYS A 409 -9.02 24.02 -6.11
CA LYS A 409 -9.84 23.57 -7.25
C LYS A 409 -10.83 22.46 -6.87
N ASN A 410 -10.40 21.54 -6.01
CA ASN A 410 -11.26 20.44 -5.54
C ASN A 410 -12.35 20.91 -4.57
N TYR A 411 -12.28 22.15 -4.08
CA TYR A 411 -13.18 22.71 -3.08
C TYR A 411 -14.13 23.76 -3.67
N LYS A 412 -14.15 24.01 -4.99
CA LYS A 412 -14.88 25.16 -5.59
C LYS A 412 -16.36 25.25 -5.17
N HIS A 413 -17.06 24.11 -5.17
CA HIS A 413 -18.45 24.06 -4.73
C HIS A 413 -18.59 24.39 -3.23
N CYS A 414 -17.76 23.75 -2.40
CA CYS A 414 -17.72 23.95 -0.96
C CYS A 414 -17.40 25.41 -0.60
N ILE A 415 -16.48 26.04 -1.33
CA ILE A 415 -16.06 27.44 -1.15
C ILE A 415 -17.21 28.39 -1.45
N TYR A 416 -18.00 28.12 -2.49
CA TYR A 416 -19.19 28.93 -2.79
C TYR A 416 -20.20 28.88 -1.64
N ILE A 417 -20.46 27.69 -1.09
CA ILE A 417 -21.33 27.54 0.07
C ILE A 417 -20.76 28.28 1.29
N ALA A 418 -19.46 28.15 1.55
CA ALA A 418 -18.81 28.86 2.65
C ALA A 418 -18.89 30.40 2.51
N LEU A 419 -18.84 30.93 1.28
CA LEU A 419 -19.08 32.35 1.02
C LEU A 419 -20.53 32.76 1.33
N CYS A 420 -21.52 31.96 0.91
CA CYS A 420 -22.92 32.20 1.26
C CYS A 420 -23.13 32.22 2.78
N VAL A 421 -22.56 31.24 3.51
CA VAL A 421 -22.62 31.18 4.97
C VAL A 421 -21.96 32.42 5.61
N LEU A 422 -20.80 32.85 5.12
CA LEU A 422 -20.16 34.07 5.62
C LEU A 422 -21.02 35.32 5.39
N GLU A 423 -21.72 35.41 4.26
CA GLU A 423 -22.58 36.54 3.93
C GLU A 423 -23.90 36.54 4.73
N GLU A 424 -24.55 35.39 4.86
CA GLU A 424 -25.84 35.22 5.57
C GLU A 424 -25.67 35.28 7.09
N GLU A 425 -24.63 34.63 7.63
CA GLU A 425 -24.37 34.52 9.08
C GLU A 425 -23.25 35.48 9.53
N LYS A 426 -23.14 36.65 8.92
CA LYS A 426 -22.05 37.61 9.21
C LYS A 426 -21.90 37.96 10.69
N SER A 427 -23.00 38.07 11.43
CA SER A 427 -23.01 38.35 12.88
C SER A 427 -22.36 37.23 13.71
N LEU A 428 -22.25 36.02 13.17
CA LEU A 428 -21.57 34.89 13.79
C LEU A 428 -20.05 35.09 13.86
N PHE A 429 -19.49 35.78 12.86
CA PHE A 429 -18.05 35.93 12.63
C PHE A 429 -17.54 37.33 12.99
N CYS A 430 -18.40 38.35 12.90
CA CYS A 430 -18.10 39.73 13.24
C CYS A 430 -18.69 40.08 14.62
N LEU A 431 -17.86 40.14 15.66
CA LEU A 431 -18.30 40.65 16.96
C LEU A 431 -18.51 42.16 16.88
N GLU A 432 -19.66 42.66 17.32
CA GLU A 432 -19.96 44.09 17.33
C GLU A 432 -18.88 44.87 18.10
N GLY A 433 -18.28 45.86 17.45
CA GLY A 433 -17.23 46.71 18.03
C GLY A 433 -15.80 46.13 17.99
N SER A 434 -15.58 44.93 17.41
CA SER A 434 -14.22 44.39 17.22
C SER A 434 -13.70 44.61 15.81
N ASP A 435 -12.85 45.62 15.64
CA ASP A 435 -12.15 45.92 14.38
C ASP A 435 -11.35 44.71 13.86
N THR A 436 -10.74 43.95 14.77
CA THR A 436 -9.99 42.73 14.44
C THR A 436 -10.88 41.64 13.85
N SER A 437 -12.07 41.39 14.42
CA SER A 437 -13.00 40.38 13.87
C SER A 437 -13.49 40.76 12.47
N MET A 438 -13.74 42.05 12.24
CA MET A 438 -14.15 42.57 10.95
C MET A 438 -13.02 42.48 9.90
N ASP A 439 -11.76 42.72 10.29
CA ASP A 439 -10.59 42.54 9.43
C ASP A 439 -10.39 41.07 9.04
N ASN A 440 -10.47 40.15 10.02
CA ASN A 440 -10.40 38.71 9.78
C ASN A 440 -11.49 38.22 8.83
N TYR A 441 -12.72 38.69 9.02
CA TYR A 441 -13.84 38.40 8.13
C TYR A 441 -13.56 38.85 6.69
N LYS A 442 -13.13 40.10 6.51
CA LYS A 442 -12.83 40.64 5.16
C LYS A 442 -11.74 39.85 4.45
N LYS A 443 -10.67 39.48 5.17
CA LYS A 443 -9.57 38.67 4.62
C LYS A 443 -10.03 37.29 4.20
N MET A 444 -10.83 36.63 5.03
CA MET A 444 -11.37 35.30 4.71
C MET A 444 -12.28 35.35 3.48
N VAL A 445 -13.19 36.33 3.41
CA VAL A 445 -14.05 36.52 2.22
C VAL A 445 -13.22 36.78 0.96
N GLN A 446 -12.21 37.65 1.04
CA GLN A 446 -11.35 37.94 -0.10
C GLN A 446 -10.56 36.71 -0.55
N PHE A 447 -10.02 35.94 0.39
CA PHE A 447 -9.29 34.71 0.12
C PHE A 447 -10.17 33.69 -0.63
N LEU A 448 -11.39 33.43 -0.14
CA LEU A 448 -12.31 32.50 -0.76
C LEU A 448 -12.80 32.98 -2.14
N LYS A 449 -13.06 34.29 -2.33
CA LYS A 449 -13.39 34.85 -3.66
C LYS A 449 -12.27 34.63 -4.67
N ASN A 450 -11.04 34.95 -4.28
CA ASN A 450 -9.86 34.74 -5.13
C ASN A 450 -9.66 33.25 -5.53
N ALA A 451 -10.08 32.32 -4.67
CA ALA A 451 -9.98 30.89 -4.93
C ALA A 451 -11.00 30.37 -5.96
N ILE A 452 -12.14 31.07 -6.15
CA ILE A 452 -13.15 30.72 -7.17
C ILE A 452 -12.71 31.23 -8.55
N ASP A 453 -12.16 32.45 -8.61
CA ASP A 453 -11.80 33.15 -9.83
C ASP A 453 -10.57 32.57 -10.57
N LYS A 454 -9.82 31.67 -9.91
CA LYS A 454 -8.66 30.93 -10.45
C LYS A 454 -8.99 29.47 -10.75
#